data_AF-A0A397IBS0-F1
#
_entry.id   AF-A0A397IBS0-F1
#
_cell.length_a   1.000
_cell.length_b   1.000
_cell.length_c   1.000
_cell.angle_alpha   90.00
_cell.angle_beta   90.00
_cell.angle_gamma   90.00
#
_symmetry.space_group_name_H-M   'P 1'
#
loop_
_entity.id
_entity.type
_entity.pdbx_description
1 polymer ?
#
loop_
_entity_poly.entity_id
_entity_poly.type
_entity_poly.pdbx_seq_one_letter_code
_entity_poly.pdbx_strand_id
1 'polypeptide(L)'
;MSSQSQTTNKRKPIRVWVDGCFDMMHYGHANALRQAKAMGDYLVVGVHSDVEIEKHKGPTVMKEEERYAAVAACKWADLVVPNAPYITSLQVMNQYDCDFCVHGDDTTTTADGSDCYQAVKDAGRYRECKRTQGISTTELVGRMLLMTRDHHKRRSSIASVNNEDLSTFSSSPSQQNKSEIKISHFLPTSRRIVQFSEGREPNPGDKVVYVDGAFDLFHVGHVEFLKRSKNFGDYLLVGVHDDQTVNAIKGANNPLMNLHERVLSVLACRYVDEVIIGAPYSVDENVLSKVYKVDVVAHGNTDSLPDLDGKDPYEIPKARGIYTEIMNPSADLTTEKIIHRIIEHRQRYEERQARKNEKSKIEDLNNNE
;
A
#
# COMPACT_ATOMS: atom_id res chain seq x y z
N MET A 1 58.49 -14.20 9.72
CA MET A 1 57.41 -14.22 8.72
C MET A 1 56.19 -13.58 9.35
N SER A 2 56.02 -12.28 9.14
CA SER A 2 54.96 -11.50 9.78
C SER A 2 53.69 -11.59 8.93
N SER A 3 52.65 -12.22 9.46
CA SER A 3 51.32 -12.29 8.85
C SER A 3 50.68 -10.90 8.91
N GLN A 4 50.68 -10.18 7.79
CA GLN A 4 49.86 -8.99 7.63
C GLN A 4 48.38 -9.40 7.61
N SER A 5 47.62 -8.96 8.62
CA SER A 5 46.17 -9.02 8.58
C SER A 5 45.68 -8.00 7.56
N GLN A 6 45.01 -8.49 6.51
CA GLN A 6 44.28 -7.63 5.58
C GLN A 6 43.04 -7.11 6.30
N THR A 7 43.10 -5.90 6.84
CA THR A 7 41.92 -5.16 7.27
C THR A 7 41.17 -4.71 6.03
N THR A 8 40.12 -5.44 5.65
CA THR A 8 39.20 -5.02 4.59
C THR A 8 38.51 -3.72 5.05
N ASN A 9 38.89 -2.60 4.47
CA ASN A 9 38.35 -1.28 4.78
C ASN A 9 36.91 -1.19 4.24
N LYS A 10 35.91 -1.64 5.00
CA LYS A 10 34.49 -1.58 4.59
C LYS A 10 34.03 -0.12 4.56
N ARG A 11 33.56 0.35 3.40
CA ARG A 11 32.98 1.69 3.23
C ARG A 11 31.82 1.90 4.21
N LYS A 12 31.72 3.10 4.81
CA LYS A 12 30.56 3.47 5.66
C LYS A 12 29.27 3.32 4.84
N PRO A 13 28.23 2.62 5.36
CA PRO A 13 26.92 2.54 4.72
C PRO A 13 26.30 3.93 4.55
N ILE A 14 25.73 4.21 3.37
CA ILE A 14 24.94 5.42 3.13
C ILE A 14 23.57 5.25 3.79
N ARG A 15 23.20 6.16 4.66
CA ARG A 15 21.94 6.16 5.39
C ARG A 15 21.02 7.24 4.83
N VAL A 16 19.80 6.86 4.45
CA VAL A 16 18.82 7.71 3.79
C VAL A 16 17.68 8.00 4.75
N TRP A 17 17.24 9.25 4.82
CA TRP A 17 16.06 9.66 5.58
C TRP A 17 14.86 9.90 4.64
N VAL A 18 13.71 9.35 4.98
CA VAL A 18 12.41 9.73 4.40
C VAL A 18 11.48 10.00 5.56
N ASP A 19 10.61 11.00 5.45
CA ASP A 19 9.53 11.16 6.41
C ASP A 19 8.19 11.42 5.74
N GLY A 20 7.12 11.24 6.50
CA GLY A 20 5.78 11.47 5.99
C GLY A 20 4.68 11.05 6.94
N CYS A 21 3.46 11.33 6.50
CA CYS A 21 2.24 10.91 7.18
C CYS A 21 2.01 9.40 7.04
N PHE A 22 2.22 8.84 5.84
CA PHE A 22 1.93 7.44 5.49
C PHE A 22 0.50 6.98 5.86
N ASP A 23 -0.47 7.91 5.87
CA ASP A 23 -1.88 7.57 6.05
C ASP A 23 -2.40 6.82 4.83
N MET A 24 -3.15 5.74 5.09
CA MET A 24 -3.60 4.79 4.06
C MET A 24 -2.46 4.33 3.15
N MET A 25 -1.40 3.78 3.74
CA MET A 25 -0.21 3.32 3.00
C MET A 25 -0.61 2.44 1.81
N HIS A 26 0.01 2.71 0.66
CA HIS A 26 -0.33 2.10 -0.62
C HIS A 26 0.94 1.94 -1.48
N TYR A 27 0.85 1.24 -2.62
CA TYR A 27 2.01 0.95 -3.47
C TYR A 27 2.79 2.19 -3.93
N GLY A 28 2.13 3.35 -4.05
CA GLY A 28 2.82 4.64 -4.30
C GLY A 28 3.83 5.04 -3.21
N HIS A 29 3.45 4.93 -1.94
CA HIS A 29 4.36 5.14 -0.80
C HIS A 29 5.49 4.12 -0.82
N ALA A 30 5.15 2.85 -1.05
CA ALA A 30 6.13 1.76 -1.11
C ALA A 30 7.16 1.98 -2.24
N ASN A 31 6.74 2.45 -3.42
CA ASN A 31 7.66 2.78 -4.51
C ASN A 31 8.54 4.01 -4.21
N ALA A 32 8.04 4.99 -3.44
CA ALA A 32 8.88 6.10 -2.97
C ALA A 32 9.99 5.58 -2.02
N LEU A 33 9.63 4.72 -1.06
CA LEU A 33 10.59 4.07 -0.17
C LEU A 33 11.58 3.18 -0.94
N ARG A 34 11.13 2.45 -1.96
CA ARG A 34 12.02 1.68 -2.87
C ARG A 34 13.02 2.59 -3.58
N GLN A 35 12.56 3.72 -4.12
CA GLN A 35 13.44 4.69 -4.81
C GLN A 35 14.46 5.27 -3.82
N ALA A 36 14.03 5.66 -2.63
CA ALA A 36 14.91 6.19 -1.59
C ALA A 36 15.95 5.16 -1.13
N LYS A 37 15.52 3.92 -0.83
CA LYS A 37 16.42 2.81 -0.47
C LYS A 37 17.45 2.54 -1.56
N ALA A 38 17.08 2.64 -2.84
CA ALA A 38 18.03 2.44 -3.95
C ALA A 38 19.12 3.53 -4.05
N MET A 39 18.99 4.65 -3.35
CA MET A 39 20.00 5.72 -3.31
C MET A 39 21.03 5.51 -2.19
N GLY A 40 20.83 4.54 -1.30
CA GLY A 40 21.75 4.25 -0.20
C GLY A 40 21.74 2.78 0.22
N ASP A 41 22.30 2.52 1.40
CA ASP A 41 22.47 1.18 1.94
C ASP A 41 21.47 0.90 3.07
N TYR A 42 20.95 1.93 3.75
CA TYR A 42 20.03 1.83 4.89
C TYR A 42 19.01 2.97 4.86
N LEU A 43 17.71 2.66 4.98
CA LEU A 43 16.60 3.60 4.93
C LEU A 43 15.96 3.75 6.31
N VAL A 44 16.03 4.97 6.83
CA VAL A 44 15.32 5.41 8.04
C VAL A 44 14.07 6.16 7.61
N VAL A 45 12.91 5.74 8.13
CA VAL A 45 11.62 6.32 7.79
C VAL A 45 10.97 6.95 9.02
N GLY A 46 10.93 8.28 9.05
CA GLY A 46 10.20 9.06 10.04
C GLY A 46 8.70 9.07 9.77
N VAL A 47 7.89 8.81 10.78
CA VAL A 47 6.43 8.86 10.67
C VAL A 47 5.90 9.87 11.68
N HIS A 48 5.16 10.86 11.19
CA HIS A 48 4.61 11.92 12.05
C HIS A 48 3.49 11.39 12.96
N SER A 49 3.35 11.99 14.13
CA SER A 49 2.23 11.71 15.05
C SER A 49 0.91 12.29 14.53
N ASP A 50 -0.22 11.77 15.04
CA ASP A 50 -1.54 12.31 14.67
C ASP A 50 -1.67 13.79 15.06
N VAL A 51 -1.15 14.16 16.25
CA VAL A 51 -1.11 15.55 16.74
C VAL A 51 -0.36 16.48 15.79
N GLU A 52 0.76 16.01 15.23
CA GLU A 52 1.58 16.83 14.36
C GLU A 52 0.97 16.97 12.96
N ILE A 53 0.32 15.92 12.45
CA ILE A 53 -0.37 15.95 11.16
C ILE A 53 -1.60 16.85 11.21
N GLU A 54 -2.37 16.80 12.29
CA GLU A 54 -3.62 17.56 12.42
C GLU A 54 -3.39 19.07 12.35
N LYS A 55 -2.27 19.56 12.91
CA LYS A 55 -1.88 20.98 12.81
C LYS A 55 -1.66 21.48 11.37
N HIS A 56 -1.28 20.60 10.44
CA HIS A 56 -0.81 20.99 9.11
C HIS A 56 -1.73 20.56 7.97
N LYS A 57 -2.34 19.36 8.04
CA LYS A 57 -3.11 18.74 6.94
C LYS A 57 -4.53 18.33 7.33
N GLY A 58 -4.86 18.32 8.62
CA GLY A 58 -6.11 17.76 9.15
C GLY A 58 -6.00 16.26 9.48
N PRO A 59 -7.11 15.61 9.84
CA PRO A 59 -7.08 14.28 10.44
C PRO A 59 -6.68 13.17 9.46
N THR A 60 -6.11 12.11 10.02
CA THR A 60 -5.75 10.84 9.39
C THR A 60 -6.88 9.82 9.47
N VAL A 61 -6.93 8.88 8.52
CA VAL A 61 -7.85 7.73 8.55
C VAL A 61 -7.31 6.62 9.44
N MET A 62 -6.00 6.38 9.34
CA MET A 62 -5.26 5.39 10.10
C MET A 62 -4.63 6.04 11.34
N LYS A 63 -4.75 5.36 12.48
CA LYS A 63 -4.11 5.78 13.73
C LYS A 63 -2.59 5.72 13.59
N GLU A 64 -1.88 6.53 14.37
CA GLU A 64 -0.41 6.57 14.29
C GLU A 64 0.28 5.22 14.46
N GLU A 65 -0.13 4.38 15.41
CA GLU A 65 0.41 3.01 15.58
C GLU A 65 0.18 2.11 14.36
N GLU A 66 -0.98 2.27 13.69
CA GLU A 66 -1.28 1.54 12.45
C GLU A 66 -0.36 2.04 11.31
N ARG A 67 -0.05 3.34 11.27
CA ARG A 67 0.87 3.92 10.27
C ARG A 67 2.31 3.47 10.53
N TYR A 68 2.76 3.43 11.78
CA TYR A 68 4.08 2.90 12.16
C TYR A 68 4.25 1.45 11.73
N ALA A 69 3.26 0.60 12.04
CA ALA A 69 3.29 -0.81 11.68
C ALA A 69 3.25 -1.03 10.15
N ALA A 70 2.46 -0.25 9.41
CA ALA A 70 2.40 -0.34 7.95
C ALA A 70 3.76 0.00 7.31
N VAL A 71 4.41 1.08 7.75
CA VAL A 71 5.74 1.47 7.26
C VAL A 71 6.78 0.42 7.63
N ALA A 72 6.73 -0.11 8.87
CA ALA A 72 7.65 -1.17 9.29
C ALA A 72 7.47 -2.46 8.47
N ALA A 73 6.28 -2.74 7.97
CA ALA A 73 6.02 -3.89 7.10
C ALA A 73 6.61 -3.75 5.69
N CYS A 74 6.86 -2.51 5.23
CA CYS A 74 7.47 -2.26 3.94
C CYS A 74 8.92 -2.77 3.92
N LYS A 75 9.26 -3.61 2.95
CA LYS A 75 10.57 -4.29 2.90
C LYS A 75 11.77 -3.38 2.66
N TRP A 76 11.54 -2.18 2.14
CA TRP A 76 12.61 -1.21 1.92
C TRP A 76 12.91 -0.36 3.16
N ALA A 77 12.03 -0.33 4.15
CA ALA A 77 12.24 0.42 5.39
C ALA A 77 13.08 -0.41 6.38
N ASP A 78 14.26 0.06 6.76
CA ASP A 78 15.10 -0.66 7.74
C ASP A 78 14.82 -0.24 9.18
N LEU A 79 14.54 1.05 9.40
CA LEU A 79 14.21 1.62 10.70
C LEU A 79 13.01 2.56 10.58
N VAL A 80 12.01 2.38 11.45
CA VAL A 80 10.89 3.32 11.58
C VAL A 80 11.11 4.19 12.82
N VAL A 81 10.98 5.50 12.64
CA VAL A 81 11.10 6.50 13.70
C VAL A 81 9.71 7.09 13.96
N PRO A 82 9.04 6.72 15.07
CA PRO A 82 7.75 7.31 15.42
C PRO A 82 7.93 8.77 15.88
N ASN A 83 6.85 9.53 15.83
CA ASN A 83 6.81 10.94 16.26
C ASN A 83 7.89 11.82 15.57
N ALA A 84 8.17 11.55 14.29
CA ALA A 84 9.11 12.36 13.53
C ALA A 84 8.55 13.79 13.32
N PRO A 85 9.39 14.84 13.36
CA PRO A 85 8.96 16.21 13.11
C PRO A 85 8.35 16.34 11.71
N TYR A 86 7.43 17.30 11.54
CA TYR A 86 6.73 17.49 10.27
C TYR A 86 7.64 17.98 9.14
N ILE A 87 8.63 18.81 9.48
CA ILE A 87 9.60 19.36 8.54
C ILE A 87 10.94 18.68 8.79
N THR A 88 11.51 18.06 7.75
CA THR A 88 12.85 17.48 7.83
C THR A 88 13.88 18.58 8.13
N SER A 89 14.72 18.34 9.13
CA SER A 89 15.80 19.26 9.52
C SER A 89 17.15 18.54 9.57
N LEU A 90 18.24 19.31 9.45
CA LEU A 90 19.59 18.76 9.63
C LEU A 90 19.78 18.13 11.02
N GLN A 91 19.08 18.63 12.04
CA GLN A 91 19.14 18.11 13.40
C GLN A 91 18.63 16.65 13.46
N VAL A 92 17.43 16.39 12.95
CA VAL A 92 16.87 15.02 12.98
C VAL A 92 17.68 14.07 12.09
N MET A 93 18.15 14.55 10.93
CA MET A 93 19.00 13.75 10.06
C MET A 93 20.32 13.37 10.74
N ASN A 94 20.96 14.30 11.45
CA ASN A 94 22.19 14.03 12.21
C ASN A 94 21.93 13.09 13.39
N GLN A 95 20.79 13.21 14.08
CA GLN A 95 20.42 12.31 15.18
C GLN A 95 20.37 10.84 14.74
N TYR A 96 19.95 10.56 13.51
CA TYR A 96 19.87 9.20 12.96
C TYR A 96 21.02 8.84 12.01
N ASP A 97 22.08 9.66 11.98
CA ASP A 97 23.27 9.53 11.12
C ASP A 97 22.90 9.37 9.63
N CYS A 98 21.88 10.08 9.15
CA CYS A 98 21.43 10.00 7.75
C CYS A 98 22.22 10.98 6.88
N ASP A 99 22.79 10.53 5.77
CA ASP A 99 23.59 11.35 4.86
C ASP A 99 22.73 12.38 4.12
N PHE A 100 21.56 12.00 3.64
CA PHE A 100 20.62 12.88 2.95
C PHE A 100 19.17 12.43 3.15
N CYS A 101 18.22 13.33 2.88
CA CYS A 101 16.80 13.00 2.82
C CYS A 101 16.33 12.84 1.37
N VAL A 102 15.26 12.05 1.18
CA VAL A 102 14.58 11.87 -0.09
C VAL A 102 13.12 12.24 0.07
N HIS A 103 12.62 13.12 -0.81
CA HIS A 103 11.22 13.50 -0.87
C HIS A 103 10.67 13.36 -2.30
N GLY A 104 9.35 13.47 -2.45
CA GLY A 104 8.72 13.55 -3.77
C GLY A 104 9.05 14.85 -4.48
N ASP A 105 8.86 14.89 -5.79
CA ASP A 105 9.00 16.05 -6.67
C ASP A 105 7.84 17.07 -6.57
N ASP A 106 7.11 17.07 -5.45
CA ASP A 106 6.00 18.00 -5.18
C ASP A 106 6.54 19.37 -4.72
N THR A 107 5.79 20.45 -4.96
CA THR A 107 6.15 21.80 -4.49
C THR A 107 6.07 21.90 -2.97
N THR A 108 7.17 22.30 -2.32
CA THR A 108 7.34 22.27 -0.86
C THR A 108 7.30 23.67 -0.22
N THR A 109 6.54 24.59 -0.81
CA THR A 109 6.42 25.96 -0.30
C THR A 109 5.46 26.04 0.89
N THR A 110 5.92 26.74 1.93
CA THR A 110 5.13 27.18 3.06
C THR A 110 4.18 28.33 2.66
N ALA A 111 3.28 28.74 3.55
CA ALA A 111 2.28 29.78 3.27
C ALA A 111 2.88 31.17 2.94
N ASP A 112 4.11 31.42 3.41
CA ASP A 112 4.93 32.60 3.12
C ASP A 112 5.82 32.43 1.87
N GLY A 113 5.66 31.34 1.12
CA GLY A 113 6.38 31.08 -0.13
C GLY A 113 7.82 30.56 0.03
N SER A 114 8.26 30.30 1.26
CA SER A 114 9.59 29.74 1.54
C SER A 114 9.61 28.22 1.34
N ASP A 115 10.73 27.66 0.89
CA ASP A 115 10.87 26.20 0.76
C ASP A 115 11.12 25.56 2.13
N CYS A 116 10.24 24.65 2.56
CA CYS A 116 10.38 24.00 3.87
C CYS A 116 11.65 23.14 4.00
N TYR A 117 12.34 22.84 2.89
CA TYR A 117 13.59 22.09 2.86
C TYR A 117 14.81 22.94 2.54
N GLN A 118 14.71 24.27 2.52
CA GLN A 118 15.80 25.17 2.11
C GLN A 118 17.11 24.86 2.84
N ALA A 119 17.08 24.75 4.18
CA ALA A 119 18.28 24.45 4.97
C ALA A 119 18.93 23.09 4.62
N VAL A 120 18.13 22.10 4.20
CA VAL A 120 18.64 20.78 3.81
C VAL A 120 19.19 20.80 2.38
N LYS A 121 18.54 21.59 1.50
CA LYS A 121 19.01 21.85 0.13
C LYS A 121 20.33 22.61 0.12
N ASP A 122 20.46 23.66 0.93
CA ASP A 122 21.70 24.45 1.09
C ASP A 122 22.87 23.60 1.59
N ALA A 123 22.58 22.60 2.42
CA ALA A 123 23.57 21.64 2.89
C ALA A 123 23.93 20.55 1.84
N GLY A 124 23.30 20.54 0.67
CA GLY A 124 23.51 19.52 -0.37
C GLY A 124 22.94 18.13 -0.03
N ARG A 125 22.09 18.04 0.99
CA ARG A 125 21.59 16.79 1.61
C ARG A 125 20.13 16.49 1.28
N TYR A 126 19.62 17.06 0.19
CA TYR A 126 18.26 16.82 -0.33
C TYR A 126 18.31 16.08 -1.66
N ARG A 127 17.43 15.11 -1.86
CA ARG A 127 17.27 14.34 -3.11
C ARG A 127 15.79 14.13 -3.39
N GLU A 128 15.46 13.90 -4.67
CA GLU A 128 14.08 13.74 -5.12
C GLU A 128 13.86 12.34 -5.68
N CYS A 129 12.64 11.82 -5.47
CA CYS A 129 12.14 10.62 -6.10
C CYS A 129 10.87 10.94 -6.89
N LYS A 130 10.63 10.19 -7.97
CA LYS A 130 9.48 10.45 -8.85
C LYS A 130 8.19 9.98 -8.20
N ARG A 131 7.17 10.82 -8.25
CA ARG A 131 5.81 10.44 -7.86
C ARG A 131 5.31 9.23 -8.67
N THR A 132 4.60 8.34 -7.98
CA THR A 132 4.02 7.14 -8.61
C THR A 132 2.71 7.51 -9.30
N GLN A 133 2.58 7.17 -10.58
CA GLN A 133 1.38 7.42 -11.38
C GLN A 133 0.24 6.47 -11.00
N GLY A 134 -1.00 6.96 -11.04
CA GLY A 134 -2.22 6.17 -10.85
C GLY A 134 -2.58 5.82 -9.40
N ILE A 135 -1.97 6.48 -8.41
CA ILE A 135 -2.36 6.34 -7.00
C ILE A 135 -2.07 7.58 -6.16
N SER A 136 -3.01 7.92 -5.28
CA SER A 136 -2.79 8.79 -4.13
C SER A 136 -3.82 8.52 -3.03
N THR A 137 -3.53 8.90 -1.78
CA THR A 137 -4.52 8.85 -0.69
C THR A 137 -5.80 9.61 -1.04
N THR A 138 -5.66 10.75 -1.73
CA THR A 138 -6.79 11.55 -2.23
C THR A 138 -7.67 10.74 -3.19
N GLU A 139 -7.05 10.06 -4.14
CA GLU A 139 -7.75 9.22 -5.11
C GLU A 139 -8.48 8.07 -4.41
N LEU A 140 -7.80 7.34 -3.51
CA LEU A 140 -8.40 6.24 -2.75
C LEU A 140 -9.60 6.68 -1.91
N VAL A 141 -9.48 7.81 -1.20
CA VAL A 141 -10.61 8.39 -0.45
C VAL A 141 -11.76 8.74 -1.40
N GLY A 142 -11.46 9.29 -2.58
CA GLY A 142 -12.45 9.51 -3.63
C GLY A 142 -13.18 8.23 -4.07
N ARG A 143 -12.44 7.14 -4.30
CA ARG A 143 -13.02 5.82 -4.65
C ARG A 143 -13.99 5.35 -3.56
N MET A 144 -13.62 5.47 -2.29
CA MET A 144 -14.44 5.06 -1.15
C MET A 144 -15.70 5.92 -1.00
N LEU A 145 -15.58 7.24 -1.17
CA LEU A 145 -16.74 8.13 -1.16
C LEU A 145 -17.73 7.81 -2.30
N LEU A 146 -17.24 7.39 -3.48
CA LEU A 146 -18.10 6.95 -4.58
C LEU A 146 -18.84 5.65 -4.27
N MET A 147 -18.17 4.65 -3.70
CA MET A 147 -18.84 3.39 -3.30
C MET A 147 -20.05 3.64 -2.40
N THR A 148 -19.92 4.57 -1.45
CA THR A 148 -20.97 4.82 -0.46
C THR A 148 -22.20 5.48 -1.07
N ARG A 149 -22.02 6.37 -2.06
CA ARG A 149 -23.14 6.97 -2.81
C ARG A 149 -23.99 5.90 -3.50
N ASP A 150 -23.35 4.89 -4.10
CA ASP A 150 -24.05 3.80 -4.77
C ASP A 150 -24.70 2.81 -3.79
N HIS A 151 -24.07 2.54 -2.65
CA HIS A 151 -24.67 1.74 -1.58
C HIS A 151 -25.95 2.38 -1.02
N HIS A 152 -25.97 3.70 -0.85
CA HIS A 152 -27.17 4.42 -0.42
C HIS A 152 -28.26 4.45 -1.49
N LYS A 153 -27.89 4.59 -2.78
CA LYS A 153 -28.85 4.52 -3.89
C LYS A 153 -29.43 3.12 -4.11
N ARG A 154 -28.65 2.04 -3.96
CA ARG A 154 -29.17 0.66 -4.10
C ARG A 154 -30.19 0.26 -3.03
N ARG A 155 -30.25 0.96 -1.89
CA ARG A 155 -31.34 0.79 -0.90
C ARG A 155 -32.63 1.53 -1.26
N SER A 156 -32.59 2.47 -2.19
CA SER A 156 -33.73 3.24 -2.66
C SER A 156 -33.84 3.17 -4.20
N SER A 157 -34.67 2.26 -4.68
CA SER A 157 -35.20 2.21 -6.06
C SER A 157 -34.25 1.87 -7.22
N ILE A 158 -34.66 0.85 -7.98
CA ILE A 158 -34.45 0.73 -9.43
C ILE A 158 -34.97 2.00 -10.08
N ALA A 159 -34.09 2.94 -10.46
CA ALA A 159 -34.23 3.82 -11.63
C ALA A 159 -33.14 4.91 -11.66
N SER A 160 -32.59 5.10 -12.87
CA SER A 160 -31.90 6.30 -13.39
C SER A 160 -30.66 6.82 -12.63
N VAL A 161 -29.49 6.48 -13.17
CA VAL A 161 -28.23 7.20 -12.93
C VAL A 161 -28.24 8.47 -13.80
N ASN A 162 -28.23 9.66 -13.18
CA ASN A 162 -28.00 10.93 -13.87
C ASN A 162 -26.49 11.15 -14.11
N ASN A 163 -26.14 11.45 -15.35
CA ASN A 163 -24.77 11.51 -15.89
C ASN A 163 -24.01 12.83 -15.63
N GLU A 164 -24.59 13.82 -14.95
CA GLU A 164 -23.97 15.15 -14.82
C GLU A 164 -22.81 15.18 -13.80
N ASP A 165 -22.86 14.35 -12.75
CA ASP A 165 -21.85 14.29 -11.67
C ASP A 165 -20.49 13.71 -12.12
N LEU A 166 -20.43 13.06 -13.28
CA LEU A 166 -19.22 12.37 -13.79
C LEU A 166 -18.25 13.31 -14.52
N SER A 167 -18.76 14.43 -15.03
CA SER A 167 -18.00 15.39 -15.84
C SER A 167 -17.10 16.33 -15.03
N THR A 168 -17.40 16.51 -13.74
CA THR A 168 -16.73 17.48 -12.87
C THR A 168 -15.37 17.00 -12.34
N PHE A 169 -15.05 15.71 -12.50
CA PHE A 169 -13.77 15.13 -12.09
C PHE A 169 -12.88 14.67 -13.27
N SER A 170 -13.34 14.73 -14.52
CA SER A 170 -12.69 14.05 -15.65
C SER A 170 -12.57 14.81 -16.98
N SER A 171 -12.79 16.13 -17.02
CA SER A 171 -12.61 16.92 -18.27
C SER A 171 -11.12 16.88 -18.71
N SER A 172 -10.68 16.40 -19.88
CA SER A 172 -11.28 16.20 -21.23
C SER A 172 -10.41 15.24 -22.11
N PRO A 173 -10.66 15.01 -23.42
CA PRO A 173 -11.81 14.32 -24.02
C PRO A 173 -11.42 13.26 -25.10
N SER A 174 -12.06 12.07 -25.12
CA SER A 174 -12.56 11.43 -26.36
C SER A 174 -13.18 10.04 -26.13
N GLN A 175 -14.50 9.99 -26.35
CA GLN A 175 -15.33 8.92 -26.95
C GLN A 175 -15.36 7.49 -26.36
N GLN A 176 -16.55 7.20 -25.79
CA GLN A 176 -17.42 6.04 -26.04
C GLN A 176 -16.84 4.62 -25.82
N ASN A 177 -17.22 4.00 -24.69
CA ASN A 177 -17.98 2.74 -24.70
C ASN A 177 -18.56 2.40 -23.31
N LYS A 178 -19.80 1.89 -23.32
CA LYS A 178 -20.55 1.42 -22.15
C LYS A 178 -20.05 0.03 -21.72
N SER A 179 -19.29 -0.05 -20.62
CA SER A 179 -19.33 -1.14 -19.61
C SER A 179 -18.29 -0.88 -18.50
N GLU A 180 -18.73 -1.00 -17.24
CA GLU A 180 -17.96 -1.13 -16.00
C GLU A 180 -17.07 0.06 -15.55
N ILE A 181 -17.38 0.56 -14.36
CA ILE A 181 -16.69 1.64 -13.67
C ILE A 181 -15.25 1.19 -13.32
N LYS A 182 -14.28 1.46 -14.19
CA LYS A 182 -12.83 1.33 -13.90
C LYS A 182 -12.29 2.66 -13.39
N ILE A 183 -12.16 2.79 -12.06
CA ILE A 183 -11.72 4.04 -11.39
C ILE A 183 -10.19 4.15 -11.26
N SER A 184 -9.43 3.10 -11.60
CA SER A 184 -7.96 3.16 -11.57
C SER A 184 -7.39 3.55 -12.93
N HIS A 185 -6.52 4.56 -12.94
CA HIS A 185 -5.70 4.95 -14.09
C HIS A 185 -4.30 4.31 -14.07
N PHE A 186 -4.07 3.32 -13.19
CA PHE A 186 -2.80 2.63 -13.08
C PHE A 186 -2.49 1.82 -14.34
N LEU A 187 -1.31 2.02 -14.91
CA LEU A 187 -0.81 1.27 -16.06
C LEU A 187 0.24 0.25 -15.58
N PRO A 188 -0.14 -1.05 -15.43
CA PRO A 188 0.81 -2.07 -15.02
C PRO A 188 1.87 -2.29 -16.10
N THR A 189 3.11 -2.49 -15.67
CA THR A 189 4.22 -2.87 -16.57
C THR A 189 5.03 -3.97 -15.92
N SER A 190 5.58 -4.87 -16.73
CA SER A 190 6.47 -5.94 -16.25
C SER A 190 7.62 -5.38 -15.42
N ARG A 191 8.21 -4.26 -15.85
CA ARG A 191 9.26 -3.55 -15.12
C ARG A 191 8.85 -3.17 -13.70
N ARG A 192 7.60 -2.75 -13.50
CA ARG A 192 7.13 -2.32 -12.17
C ARG A 192 6.92 -3.52 -11.25
N ILE A 193 6.45 -4.64 -11.78
CA ILE A 193 6.36 -5.91 -11.05
C ILE A 193 7.76 -6.38 -10.64
N VAL A 194 8.72 -6.41 -11.56
CA VAL A 194 10.11 -6.82 -11.27
C VAL A 194 10.76 -5.95 -10.19
N GLN A 195 10.48 -4.65 -10.17
CA GLN A 195 11.01 -3.76 -9.13
C GLN A 195 10.42 -3.99 -7.74
N PHE A 196 9.24 -4.63 -7.67
CA PHE A 196 8.56 -4.96 -6.43
C PHE A 196 8.79 -6.42 -6.03
N SER A 197 9.07 -7.32 -6.96
CA SER A 197 9.42 -8.71 -6.65
C SER A 197 10.85 -8.82 -6.13
N GLU A 198 11.11 -9.79 -5.25
CA GLU A 198 12.47 -10.13 -4.82
C GLU A 198 13.17 -11.08 -5.81
N GLY A 199 12.41 -11.75 -6.68
CA GLY A 199 12.93 -12.71 -7.65
C GLY A 199 13.59 -13.93 -7.03
N ARG A 200 13.25 -14.25 -5.77
CA ARG A 200 13.77 -15.42 -5.04
C ARG A 200 12.82 -16.61 -5.21
N GLU A 201 13.38 -17.76 -5.55
CA GLU A 201 12.69 -19.06 -5.49
C GLU A 201 12.92 -19.75 -4.13
N PRO A 202 12.02 -20.66 -3.71
CA PRO A 202 12.25 -21.47 -2.50
C PRO A 202 13.46 -22.39 -2.71
N ASN A 203 14.32 -22.49 -1.69
CA ASN A 203 15.45 -23.42 -1.73
C ASN A 203 14.97 -24.88 -1.60
N PRO A 204 15.77 -25.87 -2.04
CA PRO A 204 15.47 -27.26 -1.77
C PRO A 204 15.28 -27.54 -0.27
N GLY A 205 14.07 -27.96 0.11
CA GLY A 205 13.70 -28.23 1.50
C GLY A 205 13.01 -27.08 2.24
N ASP A 206 12.96 -25.87 1.65
CA ASP A 206 12.16 -24.77 2.19
C ASP A 206 10.68 -25.18 2.23
N LYS A 207 10.01 -24.91 3.36
CA LYS A 207 8.59 -25.20 3.52
C LYS A 207 7.74 -24.07 2.93
N VAL A 208 6.91 -24.38 1.94
CA VAL A 208 6.08 -23.38 1.25
C VAL A 208 4.73 -23.24 1.93
N VAL A 209 4.44 -22.02 2.39
CA VAL A 209 3.14 -21.61 2.94
C VAL A 209 2.38 -20.85 1.86
N TYR A 210 1.15 -21.28 1.60
CA TYR A 210 0.22 -20.58 0.73
C TYR A 210 -0.86 -19.89 1.57
N VAL A 211 -1.18 -18.66 1.20
CA VAL A 211 -2.33 -17.91 1.70
C VAL A 211 -2.99 -17.23 0.53
N ASP A 212 -4.28 -16.93 0.61
CA ASP A 212 -4.97 -16.17 -0.42
C ASP A 212 -5.96 -15.16 0.14
N GLY A 213 -6.49 -14.34 -0.75
CA GLY A 213 -7.52 -13.39 -0.42
C GLY A 213 -7.61 -12.23 -1.40
N ALA A 214 -8.51 -11.30 -1.07
CA ALA A 214 -8.65 -10.07 -1.83
C ALA A 214 -7.44 -9.14 -1.62
N PHE A 215 -6.94 -8.98 -0.40
CA PHE A 215 -5.87 -8.02 -0.06
C PHE A 215 -6.15 -6.58 -0.54
N ASP A 216 -7.42 -6.19 -0.54
CA ASP A 216 -7.86 -4.86 -0.97
C ASP A 216 -7.61 -3.81 0.12
N LEU A 217 -7.20 -2.60 -0.29
CA LEU A 217 -6.65 -1.56 0.60
C LEU A 217 -5.64 -2.12 1.61
N PHE A 218 -4.62 -2.83 1.13
CA PHE A 218 -3.64 -3.56 1.94
C PHE A 218 -3.22 -2.80 3.23
N HIS A 219 -3.62 -3.32 4.39
CA HIS A 219 -3.55 -2.64 5.68
C HIS A 219 -2.91 -3.52 6.77
N VAL A 220 -2.73 -2.97 7.98
CA VAL A 220 -2.03 -3.67 9.08
C VAL A 220 -2.66 -4.99 9.51
N GLY A 221 -3.98 -5.15 9.34
CA GLY A 221 -4.65 -6.45 9.51
C GLY A 221 -4.07 -7.53 8.59
N HIS A 222 -3.83 -7.23 7.30
CA HIS A 222 -3.17 -8.15 6.38
C HIS A 222 -1.71 -8.36 6.74
N VAL A 223 -1.00 -7.29 7.14
CA VAL A 223 0.41 -7.39 7.57
C VAL A 223 0.57 -8.39 8.71
N GLU A 224 -0.26 -8.29 9.75
CA GLU A 224 -0.19 -9.18 10.91
C GLU A 224 -0.54 -10.63 10.54
N PHE A 225 -1.54 -10.82 9.67
CA PHE A 225 -1.88 -12.13 9.12
C PHE A 225 -0.71 -12.75 8.33
N LEU A 226 -0.09 -12.00 7.42
CA LEU A 226 1.04 -12.48 6.61
C LEU A 226 2.27 -12.75 7.47
N LYS A 227 2.57 -11.88 8.44
CA LYS A 227 3.65 -12.08 9.41
C LYS A 227 3.49 -13.40 10.17
N ARG A 228 2.28 -13.70 10.64
CA ARG A 228 1.99 -14.94 11.35
C ARG A 228 2.05 -16.15 10.43
N SER A 229 1.48 -16.04 9.23
CA SER A 229 1.49 -17.11 8.22
C SER A 229 2.92 -17.48 7.82
N LYS A 230 3.81 -16.49 7.67
CA LYS A 230 5.23 -16.72 7.40
C LYS A 230 5.91 -17.58 8.47
N ASN A 231 5.48 -17.58 9.73
CA ASN A 231 6.07 -18.43 10.78
C ASN A 231 5.79 -19.94 10.61
N PHE A 232 4.93 -20.33 9.66
CA PHE A 232 4.60 -21.73 9.40
C PHE A 232 5.49 -22.38 8.33
N GLY A 233 6.44 -21.63 7.74
CA GLY A 233 7.41 -22.14 6.78
C GLY A 233 8.48 -21.11 6.40
N ASP A 234 9.17 -21.36 5.31
CA ASP A 234 10.36 -20.61 4.90
C ASP A 234 10.10 -19.72 3.68
N TYR A 235 8.98 -19.95 2.99
CA TYR A 235 8.57 -19.25 1.77
C TYR A 235 7.05 -19.01 1.80
N LEU A 236 6.63 -17.75 1.75
CA LEU A 236 5.23 -17.33 1.77
C LEU A 236 4.79 -16.92 0.36
N LEU A 237 3.95 -17.76 -0.23
CA LEU A 237 3.28 -17.57 -1.50
C LEU A 237 1.87 -17.01 -1.27
N VAL A 238 1.57 -15.84 -1.84
CA VAL A 238 0.30 -15.15 -1.64
C VAL A 238 -0.54 -15.17 -2.92
N GLY A 239 -1.69 -15.85 -2.90
CA GLY A 239 -2.69 -15.78 -3.95
C GLY A 239 -3.51 -14.51 -3.87
N VAL A 240 -3.48 -13.69 -4.91
CA VAL A 240 -4.31 -12.49 -5.01
C VAL A 240 -5.42 -12.76 -6.03
N HIS A 241 -6.67 -12.87 -5.56
CA HIS A 241 -7.81 -13.12 -6.44
C HIS A 241 -8.01 -11.98 -7.44
N ASP A 242 -8.53 -12.28 -8.63
CA ASP A 242 -8.86 -11.26 -9.64
C ASP A 242 -10.07 -10.39 -9.21
N ASP A 243 -10.30 -9.31 -9.96
CA ASP A 243 -11.31 -8.31 -9.58
C ASP A 243 -12.73 -8.86 -9.71
N GLN A 244 -12.99 -9.70 -10.72
CA GLN A 244 -14.29 -10.33 -10.94
C GLN A 244 -14.64 -11.30 -9.81
N THR A 245 -13.69 -12.11 -9.37
CA THR A 245 -13.86 -13.06 -8.27
C THR A 245 -14.14 -12.31 -6.98
N VAL A 246 -13.36 -11.27 -6.66
CA VAL A 246 -13.59 -10.47 -5.46
C VAL A 246 -14.96 -9.80 -5.49
N ASN A 247 -15.38 -9.27 -6.65
CA ASN A 247 -16.70 -8.68 -6.81
C ASN A 247 -17.83 -9.71 -6.69
N ALA A 248 -17.68 -10.90 -7.25
CA ALA A 248 -18.69 -11.96 -7.19
C ALA A 248 -18.95 -12.42 -5.75
N ILE A 249 -17.90 -12.50 -4.93
CA ILE A 249 -17.97 -12.96 -3.53
C ILE A 249 -18.38 -11.84 -2.58
N LYS A 250 -17.73 -10.67 -2.66
CA LYS A 250 -17.97 -9.55 -1.72
C LYS A 250 -19.06 -8.58 -2.18
N GLY A 251 -19.42 -8.63 -3.45
CA GLY A 251 -20.44 -7.77 -4.05
C GLY A 251 -20.06 -6.29 -4.09
N ALA A 252 -21.10 -5.49 -4.36
CA ALA A 252 -21.03 -4.04 -4.46
C ALA A 252 -19.99 -3.55 -5.47
N ASN A 253 -19.16 -2.59 -5.06
CA ASN A 253 -18.13 -1.97 -5.90
C ASN A 253 -16.72 -2.47 -5.50
N ASN A 254 -16.62 -3.64 -4.85
CA ASN A 254 -15.33 -4.25 -4.51
C ASN A 254 -14.70 -4.89 -5.75
N PRO A 255 -13.36 -4.96 -5.84
CA PRO A 255 -12.40 -4.31 -4.96
C PRO A 255 -12.21 -2.81 -5.28
N LEU A 256 -11.75 -2.02 -4.31
CA LEU A 256 -11.36 -0.61 -4.49
C LEU A 256 -10.09 -0.45 -5.33
N MET A 257 -9.13 -1.33 -5.09
CA MET A 257 -7.88 -1.40 -5.82
C MET A 257 -7.96 -2.57 -6.79
N ASN A 258 -7.61 -2.34 -8.05
CA ASN A 258 -7.60 -3.40 -9.05
C ASN A 258 -6.53 -4.45 -8.73
N LEU A 259 -6.57 -5.59 -9.42
CA LEU A 259 -5.66 -6.71 -9.22
C LEU A 259 -4.19 -6.28 -9.20
N HIS A 260 -3.76 -5.46 -10.15
CA HIS A 260 -2.36 -5.06 -10.25
C HIS A 260 -1.92 -4.09 -9.15
N GLU A 261 -2.80 -3.19 -8.71
CA GLU A 261 -2.55 -2.30 -7.57
C GLU A 261 -2.42 -3.11 -6.26
N ARG A 262 -3.27 -4.13 -6.08
CA ARG A 262 -3.22 -5.04 -4.93
C ARG A 262 -1.96 -5.88 -4.92
N VAL A 263 -1.58 -6.45 -6.07
CA VAL A 263 -0.32 -7.21 -6.23
C VAL A 263 0.91 -6.38 -5.82
N LEU A 264 1.02 -5.13 -6.29
CA LEU A 264 2.14 -4.28 -5.88
C LEU A 264 2.11 -3.95 -4.39
N SER A 265 0.93 -3.79 -3.81
CA SER A 265 0.77 -3.53 -2.37
C SER A 265 1.20 -4.73 -1.53
N VAL A 266 0.86 -5.95 -1.95
CA VAL A 266 1.26 -7.20 -1.32
C VAL A 266 2.77 -7.45 -1.47
N LEU A 267 3.33 -7.30 -2.67
CA LEU A 267 4.77 -7.49 -2.94
C LEU A 267 5.68 -6.51 -2.17
N ALA A 268 5.16 -5.37 -1.73
CA ALA A 268 5.91 -4.43 -0.89
C ALA A 268 6.11 -4.92 0.55
N CYS A 269 5.32 -5.90 1.01
CA CYS A 269 5.39 -6.44 2.35
C CYS A 269 6.61 -7.35 2.52
N ARG A 270 7.41 -7.13 3.57
CA ARG A 270 8.63 -7.90 3.86
C ARG A 270 8.42 -9.38 4.18
N TYR A 271 7.20 -9.77 4.49
CA TYR A 271 6.88 -11.16 4.84
C TYR A 271 6.50 -12.00 3.62
N VAL A 272 6.31 -11.37 2.46
CA VAL A 272 5.86 -12.01 1.22
C VAL A 272 7.05 -12.27 0.33
N ASP A 273 7.21 -13.52 -0.12
CA ASP A 273 8.27 -13.89 -1.06
C ASP A 273 7.76 -13.87 -2.50
N GLU A 274 6.52 -14.31 -2.74
CA GLU A 274 5.94 -14.38 -4.09
C GLU A 274 4.41 -14.22 -4.10
N VAL A 275 3.87 -13.83 -5.26
CA VAL A 275 2.44 -13.63 -5.49
C VAL A 275 1.94 -14.43 -6.70
N ILE A 276 0.86 -15.19 -6.53
CA ILE A 276 0.05 -15.69 -7.66
C ILE A 276 -0.91 -14.57 -8.06
N ILE A 277 -0.69 -13.98 -9.23
CA ILE A 277 -1.52 -12.90 -9.79
C ILE A 277 -2.77 -13.52 -10.43
N GLY A 278 -3.96 -13.25 -9.87
CA GLY A 278 -5.21 -13.83 -10.36
C GLY A 278 -5.41 -15.27 -9.88
N ALA A 279 -5.12 -15.53 -8.61
CA ALA A 279 -5.34 -16.84 -8.00
C ALA A 279 -6.84 -17.20 -7.99
N PRO A 280 -7.21 -18.47 -8.24
CA PRO A 280 -8.60 -18.91 -8.16
C PRO A 280 -9.13 -18.73 -6.72
N TYR A 281 -10.45 -18.68 -6.56
CA TYR A 281 -11.07 -18.57 -5.24
C TYR A 281 -10.91 -19.85 -4.41
N SER A 282 -11.31 -20.99 -4.98
CA SER A 282 -11.07 -22.31 -4.39
C SER A 282 -9.63 -22.76 -4.61
N VAL A 283 -9.01 -23.30 -3.56
CA VAL A 283 -7.66 -23.84 -3.58
C VAL A 283 -7.67 -25.23 -4.21
N ASP A 284 -7.29 -25.30 -5.48
CA ASP A 284 -7.27 -26.51 -6.28
C ASP A 284 -5.87 -27.16 -6.38
N GLU A 285 -5.79 -28.31 -7.06
CA GLU A 285 -4.52 -29.01 -7.29
C GLU A 285 -3.50 -28.18 -8.09
N ASN A 286 -3.97 -27.27 -8.94
CA ASN A 286 -3.09 -26.43 -9.72
C ASN A 286 -2.34 -25.46 -8.78
N VAL A 287 -3.05 -24.83 -7.84
CA VAL A 287 -2.44 -23.97 -6.83
C VAL A 287 -1.45 -24.76 -5.95
N LEU A 288 -1.83 -25.97 -5.53
CA LEU A 288 -1.05 -26.76 -4.56
C LEU A 288 0.20 -27.42 -5.14
N SER A 289 0.24 -27.68 -6.44
CA SER A 289 1.30 -28.54 -7.02
C SER A 289 1.88 -28.10 -8.36
N LYS A 290 1.20 -27.24 -9.14
CA LYS A 290 1.62 -26.94 -10.52
C LYS A 290 2.74 -25.91 -10.60
N VAL A 291 2.71 -24.90 -9.73
CA VAL A 291 3.71 -23.82 -9.72
C VAL A 291 4.69 -24.02 -8.56
N TYR A 292 4.16 -24.27 -7.37
CA TYR A 292 4.93 -24.57 -6.18
C TYR A 292 4.35 -25.82 -5.51
N LYS A 293 5.20 -26.57 -4.82
CA LYS A 293 4.76 -27.63 -3.92
C LYS A 293 4.37 -26.99 -2.59
N VAL A 294 3.08 -26.75 -2.40
CA VAL A 294 2.56 -26.15 -1.16
C VAL A 294 2.54 -27.18 -0.04
N ASP A 295 3.16 -26.84 1.10
CA ASP A 295 3.20 -27.70 2.29
C ASP A 295 2.16 -27.30 3.34
N VAL A 296 1.75 -26.03 3.37
CA VAL A 296 0.72 -25.50 4.29
C VAL A 296 -0.17 -24.50 3.57
N VAL A 297 -1.47 -24.58 3.79
CA VAL A 297 -2.43 -23.53 3.43
C VAL A 297 -2.91 -22.85 4.69
N ALA A 298 -2.67 -21.55 4.81
CA ALA A 298 -3.07 -20.75 5.96
C ALA A 298 -4.21 -19.79 5.60
N HIS A 299 -5.21 -19.71 6.47
CA HIS A 299 -6.30 -18.73 6.37
C HIS A 299 -6.48 -18.01 7.70
N GLY A 300 -6.95 -16.75 7.66
CA GLY A 300 -7.25 -16.00 8.88
C GLY A 300 -8.45 -16.60 9.62
N ASN A 301 -8.68 -16.16 10.86
CA ASN A 301 -9.85 -16.53 11.66
C ASN A 301 -11.14 -15.79 11.25
N THR A 302 -11.23 -15.36 9.99
CA THR A 302 -12.43 -14.78 9.39
C THR A 302 -13.21 -15.87 8.68
N ASP A 303 -14.54 -15.80 8.70
CA ASP A 303 -15.36 -16.79 8.00
C ASP A 303 -15.05 -16.79 6.50
N SER A 304 -14.63 -17.95 5.98
CA SER A 304 -14.47 -18.17 4.55
C SER A 304 -15.86 -18.35 3.92
N LEU A 305 -16.23 -17.43 3.02
CA LEU A 305 -17.47 -17.57 2.26
C LEU A 305 -17.36 -18.77 1.31
N PRO A 306 -18.44 -19.56 1.11
CA PRO A 306 -18.47 -20.59 0.09
C PRO A 306 -18.16 -20.01 -1.30
N ASP A 307 -17.59 -20.82 -2.18
CA ASP A 307 -17.44 -20.47 -3.59
C ASP A 307 -18.84 -20.39 -4.26
N LEU A 308 -18.89 -19.92 -5.50
CA LEU A 308 -20.11 -19.75 -6.28
C LEU A 308 -20.88 -21.06 -6.52
N ASP A 309 -20.22 -22.20 -6.40
CA ASP A 309 -20.85 -23.53 -6.45
C ASP A 309 -21.33 -24.04 -5.08
N GLY A 310 -21.17 -23.24 -4.02
CA GLY A 310 -21.57 -23.52 -2.65
C GLY A 310 -20.56 -24.38 -1.86
N LYS A 311 -19.40 -24.73 -2.43
CA LYS A 311 -18.38 -25.51 -1.73
C LYS A 311 -17.47 -24.67 -0.86
N ASP A 312 -16.84 -25.34 0.10
CA ASP A 312 -15.78 -24.76 0.91
C ASP A 312 -14.52 -24.55 0.04
N PRO A 313 -14.03 -23.31 -0.13
CA PRO A 313 -12.85 -23.05 -0.97
C PRO A 313 -11.58 -23.74 -0.48
N TYR A 314 -11.55 -24.22 0.77
CA TYR A 314 -10.44 -24.94 1.36
C TYR A 314 -10.71 -26.44 1.58
N GLU A 315 -11.72 -27.02 0.92
CA GLU A 315 -12.06 -28.45 1.02
C GLU A 315 -10.84 -29.36 0.77
N ILE A 316 -10.09 -29.11 -0.33
CA ILE A 316 -8.94 -29.93 -0.72
C ILE A 316 -7.78 -29.81 0.30
N PRO A 317 -7.33 -28.61 0.69
CA PRO A 317 -6.33 -28.45 1.76
C PRO A 317 -6.73 -29.11 3.09
N LYS A 318 -8.01 -29.02 3.48
CA LYS A 318 -8.54 -29.66 4.70
C LYS A 318 -8.50 -31.18 4.60
N ALA A 319 -8.94 -31.76 3.48
CA ALA A 319 -8.87 -33.19 3.23
C ALA A 319 -7.43 -33.74 3.26
N ARG A 320 -6.45 -32.91 2.86
CA ARG A 320 -5.02 -33.24 2.89
C ARG A 320 -4.35 -33.04 4.26
N GLY A 321 -5.04 -32.44 5.22
CA GLY A 321 -4.47 -32.12 6.53
C GLY A 321 -3.37 -31.04 6.50
N ILE A 322 -3.35 -30.21 5.45
CA ILE A 322 -2.37 -29.11 5.30
C ILE A 322 -2.98 -27.73 5.56
N TYR A 323 -4.28 -27.66 5.85
CA TYR A 323 -4.97 -26.42 6.22
C TYR A 323 -4.66 -26.02 7.66
N THR A 324 -4.41 -24.74 7.91
CA THR A 324 -4.19 -24.17 9.24
C THR A 324 -4.89 -22.82 9.38
N GLU A 325 -5.60 -22.64 10.49
CA GLU A 325 -6.23 -21.36 10.82
C GLU A 325 -5.26 -20.49 11.64
N ILE A 326 -5.13 -19.23 11.25
CA ILE A 326 -4.25 -18.25 11.88
C ILE A 326 -5.07 -17.25 12.67
N MET A 327 -4.87 -17.27 13.99
CA MET A 327 -5.44 -16.25 14.86
C MET A 327 -4.78 -14.89 14.60
N ASN A 328 -5.56 -13.93 14.09
CA ASN A 328 -5.12 -12.57 13.86
C ASN A 328 -5.77 -11.62 14.88
N PRO A 329 -5.02 -11.08 15.86
CA PRO A 329 -5.56 -10.13 16.85
C PRO A 329 -6.02 -8.81 16.22
N SER A 330 -5.55 -8.51 15.01
CA SER A 330 -5.91 -7.33 14.22
C SER A 330 -6.95 -7.63 13.14
N ALA A 331 -7.64 -8.79 13.19
CA ALA A 331 -8.70 -9.16 12.25
C ALA A 331 -9.87 -8.15 12.22
N ASP A 332 -10.03 -7.39 13.30
CA ASP A 332 -11.07 -6.36 13.41
C ASP A 332 -10.90 -5.25 12.36
N LEU A 333 -9.66 -4.96 11.93
CA LEU A 333 -9.43 -3.96 10.89
C LEU A 333 -9.64 -4.59 9.51
N THR A 334 -10.80 -4.31 8.93
CA THR A 334 -11.18 -4.73 7.56
C THR A 334 -11.26 -3.54 6.62
N THR A 335 -11.27 -3.82 5.32
CA THR A 335 -11.57 -2.83 4.26
C THR A 335 -12.87 -2.07 4.56
N GLU A 336 -13.91 -2.77 5.01
CA GLU A 336 -15.20 -2.15 5.38
C GLU A 336 -15.04 -1.18 6.57
N LYS A 337 -14.31 -1.56 7.62
CA LYS A 337 -14.07 -0.66 8.76
C LYS A 337 -13.29 0.59 8.36
N ILE A 338 -12.31 0.45 7.47
CA ILE A 338 -11.56 1.59 6.94
C ILE A 338 -12.48 2.53 6.16
N ILE A 339 -13.36 1.99 5.33
CA ILE A 339 -14.38 2.77 4.62
C ILE A 339 -15.30 3.46 5.63
N HIS A 340 -15.75 2.77 6.68
CA HIS A 340 -16.58 3.35 7.73
C HIS A 340 -15.90 4.52 8.46
N ARG A 341 -14.61 4.42 8.79
CA ARG A 341 -13.84 5.55 9.38
C ARG A 341 -13.86 6.79 8.48
N ILE A 342 -13.84 6.60 7.16
CA ILE A 342 -13.94 7.69 6.19
C ILE A 342 -15.34 8.27 6.15
N ILE A 343 -16.38 7.43 6.21
CA ILE A 343 -17.78 7.87 6.22
C ILE A 343 -18.11 8.68 7.47
N GLU A 344 -17.71 8.21 8.65
CA GLU A 344 -18.00 8.86 9.94
C GLU A 344 -17.46 10.30 10.00
N HIS A 345 -16.38 10.58 9.27
CA HIS A 345 -15.78 11.91 9.16
C HIS A 345 -15.86 12.49 7.76
N ARG A 346 -16.86 12.07 6.97
CA ARG A 346 -17.03 12.43 5.56
C ARG A 346 -16.87 13.91 5.29
N GLN A 347 -17.56 14.76 6.06
CA GLN A 347 -17.50 16.21 5.88
C GLN A 347 -16.07 16.75 6.02
N ARG A 348 -15.31 16.28 7.01
CA ARG A 348 -13.91 16.70 7.21
C ARG A 348 -13.02 16.29 6.04
N TYR A 349 -13.25 15.09 5.49
CA TYR A 349 -12.48 14.61 4.34
C TYR A 349 -12.85 15.33 3.04
N GLU A 350 -14.13 15.62 2.82
CA GLU A 350 -14.60 16.44 1.69
C GLU A 350 -13.99 17.86 1.75
N GLU A 351 -13.98 18.49 2.92
CA GLU A 351 -13.34 19.81 3.14
C GLU A 351 -11.83 19.77 2.92
N ARG A 352 -11.15 18.72 3.38
CA ARG A 352 -9.71 18.51 3.13
C ARG A 352 -9.43 18.36 1.64
N GLN A 353 -10.27 17.61 0.93
CA GLN A 353 -10.16 17.41 -0.51
C GLN A 353 -10.38 18.69 -1.30
N ALA A 354 -11.37 19.50 -0.92
CA ALA A 354 -11.62 20.81 -1.53
C ALA A 354 -10.41 21.74 -1.40
N ARG A 355 -9.85 21.87 -0.19
CA ARG A 355 -8.64 22.68 0.08
C ARG A 355 -7.44 22.26 -0.77
N LYS A 356 -7.23 20.94 -0.92
CA LYS A 356 -6.11 20.42 -1.73
C LYS A 356 -6.28 20.71 -3.22
N ASN A 357 -7.52 20.59 -3.74
CA ASN A 357 -7.82 20.91 -5.13
C ASN A 357 -7.64 22.41 -5.42
N GLU A 358 -8.03 23.27 -4.49
CA GLU A 358 -7.81 24.71 -4.60
C GLU A 358 -6.31 25.06 -4.62
N LYS A 359 -5.52 24.46 -3.71
CA LYS A 359 -4.06 24.64 -3.70
C LYS A 359 -3.41 24.21 -5.02
N SER A 360 -3.77 23.04 -5.54
CA SER A 360 -3.25 22.53 -6.82
C SER A 360 -3.54 23.49 -7.98
N LYS A 361 -4.76 24.05 -8.04
CA LYS A 361 -5.12 25.03 -9.09
C LYS A 361 -4.28 26.30 -9.03
N ILE A 362 -3.99 26.79 -7.82
CA ILE A 362 -3.13 27.97 -7.63
C ILE A 362 -1.68 27.65 -8.04
N GLU A 363 -1.16 26.48 -7.67
CA GLU A 363 0.17 26.03 -8.07
C GLU A 363 0.31 25.87 -9.60
N ASP A 364 -0.71 25.32 -10.26
CA ASP A 364 -0.74 25.18 -11.73
C ASP A 364 -0.80 26.54 -12.45
N LEU A 365 -1.48 27.53 -11.88
CA LEU A 365 -1.51 28.89 -12.42
C LEU A 365 -0.13 29.57 -12.32
N ASN A 366 0.53 29.43 -11.16
CA ASN A 366 1.85 30.04 -10.92
C ASN A 366 2.99 29.39 -11.72
N ASN A 367 2.86 28.12 -12.12
CA ASN A 367 3.87 27.43 -12.93
C ASN A 367 3.75 27.68 -14.43
N ASN A 368 2.65 28.32 -14.88
CA ASN A 368 2.40 28.65 -16.29
C ASN A 368 2.62 30.14 -16.61
N GLU A 369 3.04 30.95 -15.62
CA GLU A 369 3.62 32.29 -15.78
C GLU A 369 5.15 32.21 -15.79
#